data_AF-Q7M4E0-F1
#
_entry.id   AF-Q7M4E0-F1
#
_cell.length_a   1.000
_cell.length_b   1.000
_cell.length_c   1.000
_cell.angle_alpha   90.00
_cell.angle_beta   90.00
_cell.angle_gamma   90.00
#
_symmetry.space_group_name_H-M   'P 1'
#
loop_
_entity.id
_entity.type
_entity.pdbx_description
1 polymer ?
#
loop_
_entity_poly.entity_id
_entity_poly.type
_entity_poly.pdbx_seq_one_letter_code
_entity_poly.pdbx_strand_id
1 'polypeptide(L)' 'SNAGYVLPAGNIGYSGIVRTDGTIEAFPGDFSHDIVLIGPSGIVTKSGKNVQLDRNLHRT' A
#
# COMPACT_ATOMS: atom_id res chain seq x y z
N SER A 1 14.90 -7.13 1.97
CA SER A 1 14.31 -6.22 0.98
C SER A 1 12.87 -5.97 1.37
N ASN A 2 12.48 -4.74 1.72
CA ASN A 2 11.07 -4.35 1.90
C ASN A 2 10.43 -4.23 0.50
N ALA A 3 10.30 -5.37 -0.17
CA ALA A 3 9.59 -5.47 -1.42
C ALA A 3 8.12 -5.28 -1.09
N GLY A 4 7.47 -4.35 -1.76
CA GLY A 4 6.04 -4.16 -1.65
C GLY A 4 5.23 -5.41 -2.01
N TYR A 5 3.92 -5.28 -2.09
CA TYR A 5 3.02 -6.37 -2.46
C TYR A 5 2.55 -6.23 -3.91
N VAL A 6 2.50 -7.34 -4.64
CA VAL A 6 2.09 -7.39 -6.06
C VAL A 6 0.73 -8.08 -6.16
N LEU A 7 -0.19 -7.44 -6.87
CA LEU A 7 -1.57 -7.87 -7.10
C LEU A 7 -1.88 -7.80 -8.61
N PRO A 8 -2.90 -8.51 -9.11
CA PRO A 8 -3.33 -8.40 -10.51
C PRO A 8 -3.70 -6.96 -10.92
N ALA A 9 -4.14 -6.13 -9.97
CA ALA A 9 -4.50 -4.73 -10.20
C ALA A 9 -3.32 -3.76 -10.11
N GLY A 10 -2.15 -4.19 -9.65
CA GLY A 10 -0.96 -3.34 -9.56
C GLY A 10 0.03 -3.72 -8.46
N ASN A 11 0.98 -2.82 -8.24
CA ASN A 11 2.02 -2.96 -7.22
C ASN A 11 1.78 -1.91 -6.14
N ILE A 12 1.88 -2.33 -4.87
CA ILE A 12 1.90 -1.42 -3.73
C ILE A 12 3.26 -1.52 -3.04
N GLY A 13 3.87 -0.37 -2.75
CA GLY A 13 5.09 -0.26 -1.97
C GLY A 13 4.94 0.72 -0.82
N TYR A 14 6.02 0.92 -0.07
CA TYR A 14 6.04 1.82 1.09
C TYR A 14 5.84 3.30 0.73
N SER A 15 6.04 3.67 -0.53
CA SER A 15 5.91 5.06 -1.01
C SER A 15 4.64 5.31 -1.84
N GLY A 16 3.84 4.27 -2.11
CA GLY A 16 2.65 4.44 -2.95
C GLY A 16 2.21 3.20 -3.70
N ILE A 17 1.27 3.42 -4.61
CA ILE A 17 0.64 2.40 -5.46
C ILE A 17 0.88 2.77 -6.92
N VAL A 18 1.19 1.75 -7.74
CA VAL A 18 1.20 1.82 -9.20
C VAL A 18 0.19 0.81 -9.71
N ARG A 19 -0.88 1.26 -10.36
CA ARG A 19 -1.93 0.40 -10.92
C ARG A 19 -1.61 0.00 -12.35
N THR A 20 -2.26 -1.06 -12.82
CA THR A 20 -2.08 -1.57 -14.20
C THR A 20 -2.59 -0.62 -15.27
N ASP A 21 -3.49 0.30 -14.93
CA ASP A 21 -3.94 1.39 -15.82
C ASP A 21 -2.94 2.55 -15.92
N GLY A 22 -1.80 2.46 -15.23
CA GLY A 22 -0.75 3.49 -15.20
C GLY A 22 -1.00 4.59 -14.17
N THR A 23 -2.08 4.56 -13.40
CA THR A 23 -2.30 5.52 -12.32
C THR A 23 -1.33 5.29 -11.17
N ILE A 24 -0.80 6.40 -10.64
CA ILE A 24 0.14 6.41 -9.53
C ILE A 24 -0.48 7.18 -8.37
N GLU A 25 -0.50 6.55 -7.20
CA GLU A 25 -0.93 7.17 -5.96
C GLU A 25 0.26 7.21 -5.00
N ALA A 26 0.87 8.38 -4.85
CA ALA A 26 1.95 8.58 -3.90
C ALA A 26 1.40 8.67 -2.47
N PHE A 27 2.09 8.02 -1.55
CA PHE A 27 1.74 8.12 -0.14
C PHE A 27 2.33 9.39 0.48
N PRO A 28 1.57 10.07 1.35
CA PRO A 28 2.11 11.11 2.21
C PRO A 28 3.33 10.60 3.00
N GLY A 29 4.27 11.50 3.27
CA GLY A 29 5.52 11.15 3.94
C GLY A 29 5.28 10.56 5.33
N ASP A 30 4.41 11.18 6.12
CA ASP A 30 3.99 10.70 7.44
C ASP A 30 3.42 9.27 7.38
N PHE A 31 2.49 9.01 6.45
CA PHE A 31 1.94 7.68 6.25
C PHE A 31 3.02 6.66 5.86
N SER A 32 3.89 7.00 4.91
CA SER A 32 4.96 6.12 4.44
C SER A 32 5.91 5.68 5.58
N HIS A 33 6.23 6.58 6.50
CA HIS A 33 7.06 6.29 7.67
C HIS A 33 6.33 5.50 8.76
N ASP A 34 4.99 5.52 8.74
CA ASP A 34 4.13 4.82 9.67
C ASP A 34 3.91 3.35 9.25
N ILE A 35 4.16 2.98 8.00
CA ILE A 35 4.00 1.60 7.52
C ILE A 35 5.01 0.66 8.19
N VAL A 36 4.50 -0.43 8.76
CA VAL A 36 5.29 -1.54 9.30
C VAL A 36 5.36 -2.68 8.28
N LEU A 37 4.20 -3.11 7.79
CA LEU A 37 4.05 -4.27 6.92
C LEU A 37 2.99 -4.01 5.86
N ILE A 38 3.25 -4.47 4.64
CA ILE A 38 2.28 -4.51 3.55
C ILE A 38 2.04 -5.97 3.20
N GLY A 39 0.78 -6.38 3.12
CA GLY A 39 0.39 -7.75 2.81
C GLY A 39 -0.89 -7.85 1.99
N PRO A 40 -1.36 -9.08 1.72
CA PRO A 40 -2.48 -9.35 0.81
C PRO A 40 -3.77 -8.61 1.16
N SER A 41 -4.03 -8.41 2.45
CA SER A 41 -5.27 -7.79 2.93
C SER A 41 -5.14 -6.31 3.24
N GLY A 42 -3.93 -5.76 3.32
CA GLY A 42 -3.77 -4.41 3.85
C GLY A 42 -2.38 -4.01 4.30
N ILE A 43 -2.35 -2.90 5.01
CA ILE A 43 -1.16 -2.23 5.53
C ILE A 43 -1.29 -2.12 7.04
N VAL A 44 -0.30 -2.64 7.75
CA VAL A 44 -0.16 -2.48 9.20
C VAL A 44 0.69 -1.25 9.47
N THR A 45 0.26 -0.39 10.39
CA THR A 45 0.95 0.85 10.74
C THR A 45 1.43 0.87 12.19
N LYS A 46 2.43 1.70 12.51
CA LYS A 46 2.96 1.85 13.87
C LYS A 46 1.96 2.57 14.77
N SER A 47 1.18 3.49 14.20
CA SER A 47 0.09 4.19 14.89
C SER A 47 -1.09 3.29 15.28
N GLY A 48 -1.15 2.04 14.79
CA GLY A 48 -2.25 1.12 14.99
C GLY A 48 -3.46 1.38 14.09
N LYS A 49 -3.40 2.39 13.21
CA LYS A 49 -4.42 2.68 12.19
C LYS A 49 -4.14 1.88 10.92
N ASN A 50 -4.47 0.59 10.97
CA ASN A 50 -4.30 -0.31 9.82
C ASN A 50 -5.24 0.08 8.68
N VAL A 51 -4.79 -0.14 7.44
CA VAL A 51 -5.54 0.16 6.22
C VAL A 51 -5.88 -1.15 5.53
N GLN A 52 -7.14 -1.33 5.13
CA GLN A 52 -7.55 -2.50 4.36
C GLN A 52 -7.38 -2.22 2.87
N LEU A 53 -6.93 -3.24 2.13
CA LEU A 53 -6.83 -3.22 0.68
C LEU A 53 -7.86 -4.16 0.09
N ASP A 54 -8.65 -3.66 -0.84
CA ASP A 54 -9.46 -4.53 -1.69
C ASP A 54 -8.63 -5.12 -2.85
N ARG A 55 -9.28 -5.96 -3.67
CA ARG A 55 -8.64 -6.59 -4.83
C ARG A 55 -8.19 -5.62 -5.92
N ASN A 56 -8.64 -4.36 -5.87
CA ASN A 56 -8.35 -3.31 -6.84
C ASN A 56 -7.30 -2.29 -6.33
N LEU A 57 -6.64 -2.58 -5.20
CA LEU A 57 -5.80 -1.63 -4.48
C LEU A 57 -6.54 -0.34 -4.09
N HIS A 58 -7.81 -0.46 -3.73
CA HIS A 58 -8.51 0.61 -3.02
C HIS A 58 -8.28 0.48 -1.52
N ARG A 59 -7.92 1.60 -0.89
CA ARG A 59 -7.66 1.71 0.55
C ARG A 59 -8.95 2.15 1.25
N THR A 60 -9.48 1.34 2.18
CA THR A 60 -10.68 1.67 2.97
C THR A 60 -10.38 1.77 4.46
#